data_AF-A0A7V0Z9G4-F1
#
_entry.id   AF-A0A7V0Z9G4-F1
#
_cell.length_a   1.000
_cell.length_b   1.000
_cell.length_c   1.000
_cell.angle_alpha   90.00
_cell.angle_beta   90.00
_cell.angle_gamma   90.00
#
_symmetry.space_group_name_H-M   'P 1'
#
loop_
_entity.id
_entity.type
_entity.pdbx_description
1 polymer ?
#
loop_
_entity_poly.entity_id
_entity_poly.type
_entity_poly.pdbx_seq_one_letter_code
_entity_poly.pdbx_strand_id
1 'polypeptide(L)'
;NKDIADYLDGLPPQKMHCSVMGREALQAAIKNYRTGETSLKELAGRVVCNCFGITEPEIVRLIRENDLTSVEDVTNYCKAGGGCENCRDDIAQIISDVRGQPVEAPEPRKPRKRMTNIQRIKLIEETIEREIRPALRQDGGDIELIDVEGIRVLVSFRGACAKCPTAEFTIKTVVEPKLREFVSDDICVEVIEP
;
A
#
# COMPACT_ATOMS: atom_id res chain seq x y z
N ASN A 1 3.31 -5.48 -1.21
CA ASN A 1 4.75 -5.82 -1.35
C ASN A 1 5.39 -5.12 -2.54
N LYS A 2 4.77 -5.14 -3.72
CA LYS A 2 5.23 -4.38 -4.90
C LYS A 2 5.38 -2.88 -4.61
N ASP A 3 4.35 -2.26 -4.03
CA ASP A 3 4.38 -0.84 -3.65
C ASP A 3 5.51 -0.47 -2.66
N ILE A 4 5.87 -1.37 -1.73
CA ILE A 4 6.96 -1.15 -0.76
C ILE A 4 8.32 -1.34 -1.44
N ALA A 5 8.43 -2.32 -2.35
CA ALA A 5 9.63 -2.49 -3.14
C ALA A 5 9.86 -1.25 -4.01
N ASP A 6 8.83 -0.77 -4.71
CA ASP A 6 8.90 0.40 -5.58
C ASP A 6 9.24 1.69 -4.79
N TYR A 7 8.74 1.82 -3.55
CA TYR A 7 9.10 2.92 -2.64
C TYR A 7 10.57 2.90 -2.19
N LEU A 8 11.22 1.74 -2.12
CA LEU A 8 12.60 1.56 -1.65
C LEU A 8 13.61 1.45 -2.80
N ASP A 9 13.35 2.09 -3.96
CA ASP A 9 14.15 1.97 -5.19
C ASP A 9 14.23 0.54 -5.77
N GLY A 10 13.23 -0.28 -5.47
CA GLY A 10 13.07 -1.64 -5.96
C GLY A 10 13.65 -2.70 -5.03
N LEU A 11 13.14 -3.93 -5.19
CA LEU A 11 13.75 -5.13 -4.62
C LEU A 11 14.09 -6.09 -5.77
N PRO A 12 15.29 -6.70 -5.79
CA PRO A 12 15.62 -7.70 -6.80
C PRO A 12 14.56 -8.81 -6.83
N PRO A 13 14.06 -9.21 -8.02
CA PRO A 13 12.98 -10.20 -8.14
C PRO A 13 13.22 -11.48 -7.34
N GLN A 14 14.45 -11.98 -7.33
CA GLN A 14 14.85 -13.21 -6.65
C GLN A 14 14.72 -13.13 -5.11
N LYS A 15 14.66 -11.92 -4.56
CA LYS A 15 14.50 -11.67 -3.12
C LYS A 15 13.03 -11.45 -2.72
N MET A 16 12.11 -11.40 -3.67
CA MET A 16 10.69 -11.14 -3.38
C MET A 16 10.08 -12.19 -2.46
N HIS A 17 10.41 -13.48 -2.63
CA HIS A 17 9.88 -14.54 -1.76
C HIS A 17 10.21 -14.33 -0.28
N CYS A 18 11.39 -13.79 0.05
CA CYS A 18 11.79 -13.53 1.44
C CYS A 18 10.87 -12.47 2.08
N SER A 19 10.53 -11.44 1.32
CA SER A 19 9.61 -10.38 1.76
C SER A 19 8.16 -10.86 1.84
N VAL A 20 7.75 -11.76 0.94
CA VAL A 20 6.42 -12.41 1.01
C VAL A 20 6.33 -13.30 2.26
N MET A 21 7.31 -14.16 2.50
CA MET A 21 7.36 -15.02 3.69
C MET A 21 7.40 -14.21 4.98
N GLY A 22 8.22 -13.15 5.04
CA GLY A 22 8.30 -12.27 6.21
C GLY A 22 6.95 -11.62 6.55
N ARG A 23 6.23 -11.14 5.52
CA ARG A 23 4.87 -10.60 5.67
C ARG A 23 3.89 -11.66 6.18
N GLU A 24 3.91 -12.86 5.61
CA GLU A 24 3.01 -13.95 6.02
C GLU A 24 3.26 -14.39 7.46
N ALA A 25 4.53 -14.55 7.85
CA ALA A 25 4.91 -14.89 9.21
C ALA A 25 4.46 -13.82 10.20
N LEU A 26 4.63 -12.54 9.87
CA LEU A 26 4.18 -11.42 10.70
C LEU A 26 2.65 -11.39 10.82
N GLN A 27 1.93 -11.58 9.73
CA GLN A 27 0.46 -11.63 9.73
C GLN A 27 -0.06 -12.79 10.59
N ALA A 28 0.55 -13.97 10.48
CA ALA A 28 0.23 -15.11 11.32
C ALA A 28 0.52 -14.83 12.80
N ALA A 29 1.67 -14.22 13.11
CA ALA A 29 2.01 -13.83 14.48
C ALA A 29 1.01 -12.84 15.08
N ILE A 30 0.57 -11.83 14.31
CA ILE A 30 -0.46 -10.86 14.74
C ILE A 30 -1.80 -11.57 14.98
N LYS A 31 -2.21 -12.49 14.09
CA LYS A 31 -3.43 -13.27 14.25
C LYS A 31 -3.38 -14.10 15.53
N ASN A 32 -2.28 -14.79 15.77
CA ASN A 32 -2.07 -15.62 16.95
C ASN A 32 -2.11 -14.77 18.23
N TYR A 33 -1.44 -13.62 18.23
CA TYR A 33 -1.46 -12.69 19.37
C TYR A 33 -2.87 -12.19 19.70
N ARG A 34 -3.69 -11.89 18.67
CA ARG A 34 -5.06 -11.37 18.87
C ARG A 34 -6.08 -12.43 19.29
N THR A 35 -5.94 -13.65 18.79
CA THR A 35 -6.94 -14.71 18.99
C THR A 35 -6.59 -15.69 20.10
N GLY A 36 -5.31 -15.76 20.50
CA GLY A 36 -4.79 -16.78 21.41
C GLY A 36 -4.68 -18.17 20.78
N GLU A 37 -5.08 -18.33 19.52
CA GLU A 37 -4.98 -19.58 18.76
C GLU A 37 -3.65 -19.63 18.01
N THR A 38 -3.07 -20.81 17.87
CA THR A 38 -1.95 -21.02 16.94
C THR A 38 -2.51 -21.36 15.57
N SER A 39 -2.55 -20.40 14.65
CA SER A 39 -2.95 -20.71 13.28
C SER A 39 -1.82 -21.43 12.56
N LEU A 40 -1.98 -22.72 12.29
CA LEU A 40 -1.17 -23.43 11.31
C LEU A 40 -1.73 -23.13 9.91
N LYS A 41 -0.84 -23.05 8.92
CA LYS A 41 -1.22 -22.78 7.53
C LYS A 41 -1.98 -24.02 7.00
N GLU A 42 -3.29 -23.94 6.91
CA GLU A 42 -4.11 -24.99 6.29
C GLU A 42 -3.86 -24.96 4.77
N LEU A 43 -3.33 -26.07 4.24
CA LEU A 43 -3.18 -26.24 2.80
C LEU A 43 -4.56 -26.47 2.18
N ALA A 44 -5.21 -25.38 1.80
CA ALA A 44 -6.48 -25.43 1.09
C ALA A 44 -6.24 -25.68 -0.41
N GLY A 45 -6.90 -26.70 -0.97
CA GLY A 45 -6.92 -27.00 -2.41
C GLY A 45 -5.85 -28.01 -2.88
N ARG A 46 -5.70 -28.12 -4.20
CA ARG A 46 -4.71 -28.99 -4.84
C ARG A 46 -3.29 -28.47 -4.58
N VAL A 47 -2.39 -29.34 -4.11
CA VAL A 47 -0.96 -29.03 -4.00
C VAL A 47 -0.33 -29.10 -5.39
N VAL A 48 0.30 -28.00 -5.82
CA VAL A 48 0.98 -27.88 -7.11
C VAL A 48 2.48 -28.11 -6.96
N CYS A 49 3.08 -27.60 -5.89
CA CYS A 49 4.49 -27.84 -5.59
C CYS A 49 4.65 -28.62 -4.28
N ASN A 50 4.97 -29.91 -4.39
CA ASN A 50 5.23 -30.76 -3.21
C ASN A 50 6.52 -30.40 -2.46
N CYS A 51 7.51 -29.78 -3.12
CA CYS A 51 8.78 -29.41 -2.50
C CYS A 51 8.63 -28.25 -1.49
N PHE A 52 7.82 -27.26 -1.83
CA PHE A 52 7.63 -26.05 -1.03
C PHE A 52 6.22 -25.97 -0.42
N GLY A 53 5.39 -27.00 -0.63
CA GLY A 53 4.02 -27.06 -0.11
C GLY A 53 3.11 -25.97 -0.67
N ILE A 54 3.30 -25.56 -1.92
CA ILE A 54 2.51 -24.48 -2.54
C ILE A 54 1.27 -25.07 -3.22
N THR A 55 0.11 -24.48 -2.94
CA THR A 55 -1.17 -24.91 -3.51
C THR A 55 -1.61 -24.05 -4.70
N GLU A 56 -2.52 -24.59 -5.50
CA GLU A 56 -3.09 -23.90 -6.66
C GLU A 56 -3.79 -22.59 -6.27
N PRO A 57 -4.64 -22.53 -5.20
CA PRO A 57 -5.23 -21.26 -4.76
C PRO A 57 -4.19 -20.21 -4.35
N GLU A 58 -3.06 -20.61 -3.77
CA GLU A 58 -1.97 -19.70 -3.44
C GLU A 58 -1.32 -19.12 -4.69
N ILE A 59 -1.05 -19.95 -5.71
CA ILE A 59 -0.48 -19.51 -6.99
C ILE A 59 -1.44 -18.56 -7.70
N VAL A 60 -2.73 -18.89 -7.78
CA VAL A 60 -3.77 -18.03 -8.36
C VAL A 60 -3.83 -16.68 -7.65
N ARG A 61 -3.81 -16.68 -6.32
CA ARG A 61 -3.80 -15.45 -5.51
C ARG A 61 -2.56 -14.60 -5.81
N LEU A 62 -1.38 -15.20 -5.86
CA LEU A 62 -0.13 -14.48 -6.14
C LEU A 62 -0.11 -13.87 -7.54
N ILE A 63 -0.59 -14.60 -8.54
CA ILE A 63 -0.72 -14.11 -9.93
C ILE A 63 -1.63 -12.89 -9.97
N ARG A 64 -2.80 -12.95 -9.32
CA ARG A 64 -3.76 -11.84 -9.30
C ARG A 64 -3.30 -10.62 -8.50
N GLU A 65 -2.65 -10.83 -7.35
CA GLU A 65 -2.20 -9.73 -6.48
C GLU A 65 -0.98 -8.97 -7.03
N ASN A 66 -0.16 -9.60 -7.88
CA ASN A 66 1.12 -9.03 -8.33
C ASN A 66 1.27 -8.94 -9.87
N ASP A 67 0.22 -9.35 -10.60
CA ASP A 67 0.17 -9.42 -12.07
C ASP A 67 1.30 -10.29 -12.66
N LEU A 68 1.53 -11.47 -12.09
CA LEU A 68 2.64 -12.34 -12.50
C LEU A 68 2.39 -12.96 -13.87
N THR A 69 3.39 -12.89 -14.76
CA THR A 69 3.21 -13.21 -16.18
C THR A 69 3.97 -14.43 -16.64
N SER A 70 4.99 -14.84 -15.88
CA SER A 70 5.87 -15.94 -16.22
C SER A 70 6.03 -16.91 -15.05
N VAL A 71 6.46 -18.14 -15.36
CA VAL A 71 6.79 -19.15 -14.35
C VAL A 71 7.94 -18.66 -13.46
N GLU A 72 8.87 -17.88 -14.02
CA GLU A 72 9.99 -17.28 -13.28
C GLU A 72 9.49 -16.25 -12.27
N ASP A 73 8.52 -15.41 -12.63
CA ASP A 73 7.88 -14.46 -11.70
C ASP A 73 7.21 -15.20 -10.54
N VAL A 74 6.47 -16.27 -10.82
CA VAL A 74 5.85 -17.10 -9.77
C VAL A 74 6.92 -17.73 -8.87
N THR A 75 8.01 -18.22 -9.45
CA THR A 75 9.15 -18.78 -8.70
C THR A 75 9.78 -17.72 -7.78
N ASN A 76 9.93 -16.49 -8.26
CA ASN A 76 10.50 -15.39 -7.48
C ASN A 76 9.63 -14.98 -6.28
N TYR A 77 8.33 -15.23 -6.32
CA TYR A 77 7.38 -14.87 -5.26
C TYR A 77 7.07 -16.02 -4.27
N CYS A 78 6.95 -17.27 -4.74
CA CYS A 78 6.59 -18.42 -3.90
C CYS A 78 7.57 -19.59 -3.91
N LYS A 79 8.66 -19.49 -4.68
CA LYS A 79 9.71 -20.51 -4.82
C LYS A 79 9.28 -21.82 -5.49
N ALA A 80 8.00 -22.00 -5.78
CA ALA A 80 7.51 -23.09 -6.61
C ALA A 80 8.18 -23.06 -7.99
N GLY A 81 8.65 -24.20 -8.48
CA GLY A 81 9.33 -24.30 -9.78
C GLY A 81 10.82 -23.94 -9.79
N GLY A 82 11.41 -23.55 -8.65
CA GLY A 82 12.85 -23.25 -8.52
C GLY A 82 13.73 -24.40 -7.99
N GLY A 83 13.12 -25.52 -7.60
CA GLY A 83 13.79 -26.70 -7.05
C GLY A 83 13.90 -27.84 -8.07
N CYS A 84 13.02 -28.83 -7.97
CA CYS A 84 12.96 -29.97 -8.90
C CYS A 84 12.31 -29.66 -10.25
N GLU A 85 11.77 -28.45 -10.41
CA GLU A 85 11.15 -27.93 -11.64
C GLU A 85 9.92 -28.70 -12.19
N ASN A 86 9.54 -29.84 -11.60
CA ASN A 86 8.43 -30.69 -12.04
C ASN A 86 7.04 -30.01 -12.06
N CYS A 87 6.88 -28.92 -11.31
CA CYS A 87 5.61 -28.17 -11.24
C CYS A 87 5.54 -26.99 -12.20
N ARG A 88 6.57 -26.78 -13.06
CA ARG A 88 6.62 -25.63 -13.98
C ARG A 88 5.50 -25.65 -15.02
N ASP A 89 5.16 -26.83 -15.55
CA ASP A 89 4.09 -26.98 -16.55
C ASP A 89 2.72 -26.68 -15.93
N ASP A 90 2.46 -27.20 -14.72
CA ASP A 90 1.25 -26.88 -13.96
C ASP A 90 1.16 -25.37 -13.67
N ILE A 91 2.27 -24.72 -13.28
CA ILE A 91 2.31 -23.26 -13.04
C ILE A 91 2.02 -22.50 -14.34
N ALA A 92 2.60 -22.90 -15.47
CA ALA A 92 2.35 -22.28 -16.76
C ALA A 92 0.88 -22.40 -17.17
N GLN A 93 0.26 -23.55 -16.92
CA GLN A 93 -1.16 -23.77 -17.16
C GLN A 93 -2.02 -22.87 -16.27
N ILE A 94 -1.73 -22.77 -14.97
CA ILE A 94 -2.45 -21.88 -14.04
C ILE A 94 -2.34 -20.41 -14.48
N ILE A 95 -1.16 -19.96 -14.93
CA ILE A 95 -0.99 -18.60 -15.48
C ILE A 95 -1.89 -18.40 -16.70
N SER A 96 -1.91 -19.37 -17.62
CA SER A 96 -2.76 -19.33 -18.81
C SER A 96 -4.25 -19.31 -18.44
N ASP A 97 -4.67 -20.11 -17.46
CA ASP A 97 -6.07 -20.23 -17.04
C ASP A 97 -6.56 -18.96 -16.32
N VAL A 98 -5.74 -18.41 -15.42
CA VAL A 98 -6.05 -17.17 -14.69
C VAL A 98 -6.11 -15.96 -15.63
N ARG A 99 -5.29 -15.94 -16.68
CA ARG A 99 -5.23 -14.83 -17.65
C ARG A 99 -6.18 -15.02 -18.84
N GLY A 100 -6.52 -16.25 -19.17
CA GLY A 100 -7.44 -16.63 -20.26
C GLY A 100 -8.91 -16.54 -19.87
N GLN A 101 -9.21 -16.54 -18.57
CA GLN A 101 -10.53 -16.13 -18.08
C GLN A 101 -10.60 -14.59 -18.07
N PRO A 102 -11.72 -13.98 -18.54
CA PRO A 102 -11.94 -12.56 -18.30
C PRO A 102 -11.90 -12.36 -16.79
N VAL A 103 -10.85 -11.68 -16.33
CA VAL A 103 -10.76 -11.20 -14.96
C VAL A 103 -12.06 -10.46 -14.68
N GLU A 104 -12.85 -10.97 -13.72
CA GLU A 104 -13.62 -10.06 -12.88
C GLU A 104 -12.59 -9.03 -12.41
N ALA A 105 -12.74 -7.84 -12.98
CA ALA A 105 -11.82 -6.74 -12.75
C ALA A 105 -11.61 -6.62 -11.24
N PRO A 106 -10.38 -6.32 -10.77
CA PRO A 106 -10.21 -5.90 -9.37
C PRO A 106 -11.29 -4.86 -9.11
N GLU A 107 -12.09 -5.06 -8.03
CA GLU A 107 -13.20 -4.16 -7.73
C GLU A 107 -12.73 -2.72 -7.96
N PRO A 108 -13.45 -1.94 -8.78
CA PRO A 108 -13.00 -0.60 -9.12
C PRO A 108 -12.66 0.09 -7.81
N ARG A 109 -11.40 0.56 -7.67
CA ARG A 109 -11.05 1.55 -6.64
C ARG A 109 -12.17 2.56 -6.72
N LYS A 110 -13.02 2.60 -5.68
CA LYS A 110 -14.29 3.34 -5.70
C LYS A 110 -13.99 4.66 -6.39
N PRO A 111 -14.66 5.01 -7.49
CA PRO A 111 -14.43 6.31 -8.09
C PRO A 111 -14.65 7.31 -6.96
N ARG A 112 -13.56 7.94 -6.49
CA ARG A 112 -13.68 9.01 -5.50
C ARG A 112 -14.66 9.95 -6.17
N LYS A 113 -15.86 10.08 -5.56
CA LYS A 113 -16.92 10.94 -6.08
C LYS A 113 -16.24 12.22 -6.52
N ARG A 114 -16.51 12.71 -7.74
CA ARG A 114 -16.04 14.05 -8.16
C ARG A 114 -16.60 15.03 -7.15
N MET A 115 -15.82 15.28 -6.10
CA MET A 115 -16.20 16.18 -5.04
C MET A 115 -16.18 17.55 -5.68
N THR A 116 -17.26 18.30 -5.46
CA THR A 116 -17.24 19.71 -5.82
C THR A 116 -16.15 20.40 -5.01
N ASN A 117 -15.60 21.50 -5.52
CA ASN A 117 -14.55 22.25 -4.81
C ASN A 117 -14.93 22.55 -3.36
N ILE A 118 -16.22 22.81 -3.09
CA ILE A 118 -16.76 23.05 -1.74
C ILE A 118 -16.63 21.81 -0.83
N GLN A 119 -16.95 20.61 -1.33
CA GLN A 119 -16.84 19.37 -0.55
C GLN A 119 -15.38 19.04 -0.23
N ARG A 120 -14.48 19.34 -1.16
CA ARG A 120 -13.05 19.11 -1.00
C ARG A 120 -12.43 20.05 0.05
N ILE A 121 -12.76 21.34 0.00
CA ILE A 121 -12.31 22.33 0.99
C ILE A 121 -12.78 21.91 2.40
N LYS A 122 -14.06 21.56 2.56
CA LYS A 122 -14.58 21.10 3.86
C LYS A 122 -13.85 19.88 4.41
N LEU A 123 -13.55 18.91 3.55
CA LEU A 123 -12.85 17.70 3.96
C LEU A 123 -11.39 17.99 4.35
N ILE A 124 -10.72 18.89 3.63
CA ILE A 124 -9.37 19.35 3.96
C ILE A 124 -9.38 20.08 5.30
N GLU A 125 -10.31 21.01 5.52
CA GLU A 125 -10.48 21.72 6.80
C GLU A 125 -10.72 20.75 7.96
N GLU A 126 -11.63 19.78 7.79
CA GLU A 126 -11.94 18.78 8.82
C GLU A 126 -10.74 17.89 9.15
N THR A 127 -9.96 17.51 8.13
CA THR A 127 -8.74 16.71 8.29
C THR A 127 -7.66 17.52 9.01
N ILE A 128 -7.48 18.78 8.64
CA ILE A 128 -6.53 19.68 9.31
C ILE A 128 -6.90 19.83 10.79
N GLU A 129 -8.18 20.05 11.12
CA GLU A 129 -8.63 20.24 12.50
C GLU A 129 -8.50 18.98 13.36
N ARG A 130 -8.83 17.81 12.81
CA ARG A 130 -8.85 16.56 13.58
C ARG A 130 -7.48 15.90 13.72
N GLU A 131 -6.69 15.90 12.65
CA GLU A 131 -5.46 15.10 12.58
C GLU A 131 -4.20 15.97 12.73
N ILE A 132 -4.19 17.16 12.13
CA ILE A 132 -2.95 17.93 11.96
C ILE A 132 -2.78 18.95 13.10
N ARG A 133 -3.83 19.70 13.44
CA ARG A 133 -3.77 20.72 14.50
C ARG A 133 -3.42 20.19 15.88
N PRO A 134 -3.95 19.04 16.35
CA PRO A 134 -3.58 18.52 17.66
C PRO A 134 -2.08 18.21 17.75
N ALA A 135 -1.51 17.64 16.69
CA ALA A 135 -0.08 17.37 16.61
C ALA A 135 0.75 18.65 16.62
N LEU A 136 0.38 19.65 15.80
CA LEU A 136 1.12 20.93 15.74
C LEU A 136 0.99 21.76 17.01
N ARG A 137 -0.17 21.72 17.69
CA ARG A 137 -0.39 22.44 18.96
C ARG A 137 0.42 21.86 20.11
N GLN A 138 0.72 20.56 20.09
CA GLN A 138 1.66 19.96 21.06
C GLN A 138 3.05 20.61 20.92
N ASP A 139 3.44 20.97 19.70
CA ASP A 139 4.70 21.66 19.40
C ASP A 139 4.61 23.20 19.50
N GLY A 140 3.46 23.74 19.93
CA GLY A 140 3.25 25.19 20.08
C GLY A 140 3.04 25.95 18.76
N GLY A 141 2.73 25.24 17.67
CA GLY A 141 2.38 25.80 16.37
C GLY A 141 0.90 25.66 16.05
N ASP A 142 0.49 26.33 14.97
CA ASP A 142 -0.82 26.10 14.35
C ASP A 142 -0.67 26.20 12.82
N ILE A 143 -1.68 25.72 12.11
CA ILE A 143 -1.74 25.75 10.64
C ILE A 143 -3.11 26.28 10.21
N GLU A 144 -3.10 27.09 9.17
CA GLU A 144 -4.28 27.65 8.53
C GLU A 144 -4.29 27.28 7.05
N LEU A 145 -5.47 26.92 6.56
CA LEU A 145 -5.73 26.74 5.14
C LEU A 145 -5.99 28.12 4.51
N ILE A 146 -5.20 28.47 3.49
CA ILE A 146 -5.35 29.75 2.77
C ILE A 146 -6.23 29.54 1.54
N ASP A 147 -5.85 28.62 0.65
CA ASP A 147 -6.60 28.35 -0.58
C ASP A 147 -6.34 26.93 -1.10
N VAL A 148 -7.19 26.49 -2.03
CA VAL A 148 -7.12 25.16 -2.62
C VAL A 148 -7.32 25.22 -4.15
N GLU A 149 -6.21 25.24 -4.88
CA GLU A 149 -6.18 25.28 -6.34
C GLU A 149 -6.04 23.88 -6.95
N GLY A 150 -7.16 23.26 -7.34
CA GLY A 150 -7.13 21.99 -8.07
C GLY A 150 -6.55 20.83 -7.25
N ILE A 151 -5.24 20.57 -7.36
CA ILE A 151 -4.51 19.58 -6.54
C ILE A 151 -3.60 20.22 -5.49
N ARG A 152 -3.37 21.54 -5.58
CA ARG A 152 -2.49 22.29 -4.70
C ARG A 152 -3.29 22.82 -3.51
N VAL A 153 -2.76 22.62 -2.31
CA VAL A 153 -3.32 23.10 -1.05
C VAL A 153 -2.33 24.10 -0.48
N LEU A 154 -2.76 25.35 -0.38
CA LEU A 154 -1.95 26.46 0.09
C LEU A 154 -2.23 26.66 1.57
N VAL A 155 -1.20 26.53 2.40
CA VAL A 155 -1.31 26.62 3.85
C VAL A 155 -0.35 27.67 4.39
N SER A 156 -0.70 28.24 5.54
CA SER A 156 0.17 29.15 6.29
C SER A 156 0.35 28.64 7.71
N PHE A 157 1.60 28.59 8.17
CA PHE A 157 1.90 28.25 9.56
C PHE A 157 1.76 29.47 10.46
N ARG A 158 1.24 29.24 11.66
CA ARG A 158 1.08 30.23 12.73
C ARG A 158 1.87 29.78 13.96
N GLY A 159 2.17 30.73 14.85
CA GLY A 159 2.84 30.45 16.12
C GLY A 159 4.30 30.05 15.97
N ALA A 160 4.76 29.07 16.76
CA ALA A 160 6.15 28.63 16.76
C ALA A 160 6.60 28.04 15.41
N CYS A 161 5.65 27.46 14.65
CA CYS A 161 5.93 26.87 13.33
C CYS A 161 6.22 27.90 12.23
N ALA A 162 5.84 29.17 12.41
CA ALA A 162 6.02 30.19 11.37
C ALA A 162 7.48 30.62 11.14
N LYS A 163 8.36 30.41 12.14
CA LYS A 163 9.78 30.82 12.09
C LYS A 163 10.76 29.65 12.20
N CYS A 164 10.24 28.43 12.12
CA CYS A 164 11.06 27.23 12.31
C CYS A 164 11.64 26.79 10.95
N PRO A 165 12.97 26.70 10.78
CA PRO A 165 13.58 26.25 9.53
C PRO A 165 13.25 24.79 9.19
N THR A 166 12.70 24.02 10.13
CA THR A 166 12.22 22.65 9.89
C THR A 166 10.73 22.58 9.54
N ALA A 167 10.01 23.71 9.45
CA ALA A 167 8.59 23.73 9.10
C ALA A 167 8.32 23.10 7.73
N GLU A 168 9.19 23.33 6.74
CA GLU A 168 9.10 22.69 5.41
C GLU A 168 9.17 21.17 5.47
N PHE A 169 9.98 20.63 6.40
CA PHE A 169 10.15 19.18 6.57
C PHE A 169 8.92 18.54 7.22
N THR A 170 8.30 19.23 8.18
CA THR A 170 7.06 18.80 8.83
C THR A 170 5.91 18.68 7.82
N ILE A 171 5.89 19.46 6.75
CA ILE A 171 4.86 19.37 5.70
C ILE A 171 4.96 18.04 4.96
N LYS A 172 6.14 17.75 4.40
CA LYS A 172 6.37 16.54 3.60
C LYS A 172 6.19 15.27 4.43
N THR A 173 6.44 15.36 5.73
CA THR A 173 6.45 14.20 6.62
C THR A 173 5.13 13.99 7.36
N VAL A 174 4.38 15.07 7.65
CA VAL A 174 3.17 15.00 8.51
C VAL A 174 1.93 15.49 7.78
N VAL A 175 1.98 16.68 7.17
CA VAL A 175 0.78 17.34 6.61
C VAL A 175 0.37 16.71 5.28
N GLU A 176 1.33 16.56 4.35
CA GLU A 176 1.09 16.04 3.00
C GLU A 176 0.66 14.56 3.00
N PRO A 177 1.27 13.64 3.77
CA PRO A 177 0.81 12.25 3.83
C PRO A 177 -0.59 12.11 4.42
N LYS A 178 -0.91 12.90 5.46
CA LYS A 178 -2.24 12.87 6.08
C LYS A 178 -3.33 13.39 5.15
N LEU A 179 -3.07 14.46 4.40
CA LEU A 179 -4.03 14.96 3.42
C LEU A 179 -4.23 13.98 2.25
N ARG A 180 -3.17 13.26 1.83
CA ARG A 180 -3.29 12.22 0.81
C ARG A 180 -4.15 11.04 1.25
N GLU A 181 -3.97 10.60 2.50
CA GLU A 181 -4.73 9.49 3.09
C GLU A 181 -6.24 9.77 3.12
N PHE A 182 -6.64 10.95 3.60
CA PHE A 182 -8.07 11.25 3.83
C PHE A 182 -8.78 11.92 2.65
N VAL A 183 -8.07 12.67 1.80
CA VAL A 183 -8.68 13.50 0.75
C VAL A 183 -8.41 12.93 -0.64
N SER A 184 -7.16 12.99 -1.12
CA SER A 184 -6.78 12.49 -2.45
C SER A 184 -5.28 12.28 -2.58
N ASP A 185 -4.88 11.19 -3.25
CA ASP A 185 -3.48 10.78 -3.35
C ASP A 185 -2.61 11.78 -4.14
N ASP A 186 -3.23 12.55 -5.04
CA ASP A 186 -2.57 13.52 -5.93
C ASP A 186 -2.35 14.92 -5.29
N ILE A 187 -2.63 15.08 -3.98
CA ILE A 187 -2.52 16.40 -3.33
C ILE A 187 -1.06 16.79 -3.13
N CYS A 188 -0.77 18.07 -3.41
CA CYS A 188 0.48 18.74 -3.10
C CYS A 188 0.22 19.91 -2.14
N VAL A 189 1.07 20.06 -1.13
CA VAL A 189 0.93 21.11 -0.11
C VAL A 189 2.06 22.12 -0.29
N GLU A 190 1.72 23.41 -0.37
CA GLU A 190 2.67 24.51 -0.52
C GLU A 190 2.46 25.52 0.62
N VAL A 191 3.55 26.06 1.16
CA VAL A 191 3.47 27.15 2.15
C VAL A 191 3.49 28.47 1.44
N ILE A 192 2.57 29.34 1.82
CA ILE A 192 2.68 30.76 1.52
C ILE A 192 3.24 31.45 2.77
N GLU A 193 4.38 32.12 2.62
CA GLU A 193 4.87 33.03 3.65
C GLU A 193 3.91 34.22 3.76
N PRO A 194 3.49 34.61 4.98
CA PRO A 194 2.59 35.75 5.19
C PRO A 194 3.23 37.10 4.84
#